data_AF-A0A661YAZ3-F1
#
_entry.id   AF-A0A661YAZ3-F1
#
_cell.length_a   1.000
_cell.length_b   1.000
_cell.length_c   1.000
_cell.angle_alpha   90.00
_cell.angle_beta   90.00
_cell.angle_gamma   90.00
#
_symmetry.space_group_name_H-M   'P 1'
#
loop_
_entity.id
_entity.type
_entity.pdbx_description
1 polymer ?
#
loop_
_entity_poly.entity_id
_entity_poly.type
_entity_poly.pdbx_seq_one_letter_code
_entity_poly.pdbx_strand_id
1 'polypeptide(L)'
;MPDLSIYSVLLVATGILLFAFLFYAAVISLLEREKRAAVRALLLLPVTILFIAPVLFVEYYGEWPVMGMLFISWFLIILLIFPTRFFERKITRYDPVGQINEKNVMFSRNLLEPGTERYREYYKEFPDHKAPDHHFRSKPGLLNEHAAFYEPFAFNTASAILNSVKAFHPIVDGDPAQNISDIKPGKIASSVRKWMLREGAVSVGFTETHDYHWYSVIGRGDDFGKRAQLPHSHAIAFTVEMDKEFVDTAPHAPTVIESAHQYMRVAVIATEVAMIL
;
A
#
# COMPACT_ATOMS: atom_id res chain seq x y z
N MET A 1 55.74 5.00 25.53
CA MET A 1 54.50 4.64 24.82
C MET A 1 54.82 3.35 24.10
N PRO A 2 54.21 2.21 24.44
CA PRO A 2 54.41 1.02 23.64
C PRO A 2 53.93 1.33 22.22
N ASP A 3 54.69 0.90 21.22
CA ASP A 3 54.27 1.02 19.84
C ASP A 3 52.94 0.28 19.69
N LEU A 4 51.85 1.03 19.51
CA LEU A 4 50.54 0.46 19.28
C LEU A 4 50.64 -0.47 18.06
N SER A 5 50.30 -1.75 18.24
CA SER A 5 50.27 -2.69 17.13
C SER A 5 49.34 -2.16 16.03
N ILE A 6 49.67 -2.45 14.77
CA ILE A 6 48.84 -2.05 13.62
C ILE A 6 47.37 -2.52 13.78
N TYR A 7 47.16 -3.64 14.48
CA TYR A 7 45.85 -4.18 14.81
C TYR A 7 45.08 -3.31 15.80
N SER A 8 45.75 -2.77 16.82
CA SER A 8 45.15 -1.85 17.78
C SER A 8 44.69 -0.55 17.11
N VAL A 9 45.50 -0.02 16.19
CA VAL A 9 45.15 1.18 15.39
C VAL A 9 43.94 0.91 14.50
N LEU A 10 43.93 -0.24 13.80
CA LEU A 10 42.81 -0.63 12.93
C LEU A 10 41.50 -0.85 13.70
N LEU A 11 41.57 -1.46 14.88
CA LEU A 11 40.41 -1.71 15.75
C LEU A 11 39.79 -0.38 16.21
N VAL A 12 40.61 0.56 16.70
CA VAL A 12 40.14 1.90 17.11
C VAL A 12 39.59 2.68 15.93
N ALA A 13 40.27 2.69 14.78
CA ALA A 13 39.79 3.37 13.58
C ALA A 13 38.44 2.81 13.11
N THR A 14 38.27 1.48 13.13
CA THR A 14 37.00 0.81 12.80
C THR A 14 35.90 1.20 13.80
N GLY A 15 36.21 1.22 15.09
CA GLY A 15 35.27 1.64 16.15
C GLY A 15 34.79 3.08 15.97
N ILE A 16 35.70 4.01 15.65
CA ILE A 16 35.38 5.42 15.39
C ILE A 16 34.51 5.56 14.14
N LEU A 17 34.88 4.91 13.03
CA LEU A 17 34.11 4.96 11.79
C LEU A 17 32.71 4.38 11.97
N LEU A 18 32.59 3.25 12.67
CA LEU A 18 31.31 2.63 12.97
C LEU A 18 30.45 3.51 13.88
N PHE A 19 31.05 4.15 14.89
CA PHE A 19 30.35 5.09 15.76
C PHE A 19 29.83 6.29 14.96
N ALA A 20 30.66 6.88 14.11
CA ALA A 20 30.26 8.00 13.25
C ALA A 20 29.11 7.59 12.31
N PHE A 21 29.19 6.40 11.70
CA PHE A 21 28.14 5.87 10.84
C PHE A 21 26.82 5.65 11.60
N LEU A 22 26.85 4.96 12.75
CA LEU A 22 25.65 4.71 13.56
C LEU A 22 25.04 6.00 14.12
N PHE A 23 25.88 6.96 14.50
CA PHE A 23 25.43 8.27 14.96
C PHE A 23 24.75 9.04 13.82
N TYR A 24 25.36 9.09 12.64
CA TYR A 24 24.76 9.67 11.45
C TYR A 24 23.42 8.98 11.10
N ALA A 25 23.38 7.65 11.09
CA ALA A 25 22.17 6.88 10.83
C ALA A 25 21.06 7.16 11.86
N ALA A 26 21.41 7.32 13.15
CA ALA A 26 20.46 7.70 14.20
C ALA A 26 19.90 9.11 13.96
N VAL A 27 20.74 10.08 13.62
CA VAL A 27 20.33 11.46 13.32
C VAL A 27 19.40 11.51 12.12
N ILE A 28 19.78 10.89 10.99
CA ILE A 28 18.94 10.82 9.80
C ILE A 28 17.61 10.12 10.10
N SER A 29 17.63 8.99 10.82
CA SER A 29 16.41 8.28 11.20
C SER A 29 15.49 9.13 12.11
N LEU A 30 16.05 10.00 12.95
CA LEU A 30 15.27 10.95 13.76
C LEU A 30 14.66 12.06 12.89
N LEU A 31 15.41 12.58 11.92
CA LEU A 31 14.92 13.58 10.95
C LEU A 31 13.80 13.01 10.07
N GLU A 32 13.94 11.76 9.63
CA GLU A 32 12.95 11.01 8.84
C GLU A 32 11.76 10.51 9.68
N ARG A 33 11.75 10.78 11.00
CA ARG A 33 10.71 10.32 11.95
C ARG A 33 10.57 8.80 12.04
N GLU A 34 11.59 8.05 11.63
CA GLU A 34 11.66 6.60 11.69
C GLU A 34 12.10 6.12 13.08
N LYS A 35 11.18 6.17 14.05
CA LYS A 35 11.44 5.85 15.47
C LYS A 35 12.13 4.49 15.66
N ARG A 36 11.77 3.48 14.87
CA ARG A 36 12.35 2.13 14.98
C ARG A 36 13.81 2.09 14.53
N ALA A 37 14.14 2.75 13.41
CA ALA A 37 15.51 2.82 12.92
C ALA A 37 16.38 3.65 13.88
N ALA A 38 15.87 4.78 14.37
CA ALA A 38 16.55 5.63 15.35
C ALA A 38 16.87 4.89 16.66
N VAL A 39 15.88 4.20 17.25
CA VAL A 39 16.08 3.43 18.49
C VAL A 39 17.10 2.32 18.28
N ARG A 40 17.06 1.61 17.15
CA ARG A 40 18.03 0.56 16.83
C ARG A 40 19.44 1.11 16.67
N ALA A 41 19.62 2.18 15.91
CA ALA A 41 20.92 2.81 15.72
C ALA A 41 21.50 3.29 17.07
N LEU A 42 20.66 3.87 17.94
CA LEU A 42 21.07 4.36 19.26
C LEU A 42 21.42 3.23 20.25
N LEU A 43 20.69 2.12 20.21
CA LEU A 43 21.02 0.92 21.01
C LEU A 43 22.33 0.25 20.55
N LEU A 44 22.75 0.45 19.30
CA LEU A 44 23.99 -0.09 18.77
C LEU A 44 25.21 0.79 19.01
N LEU A 45 25.04 2.07 19.34
CA LEU A 45 26.16 2.97 19.64
C LEU A 45 27.06 2.45 20.77
N PRO A 46 26.57 1.93 21.91
CA PRO A 46 27.43 1.39 22.96
C PRO A 46 28.28 0.18 22.52
N VAL A 47 27.86 -0.55 21.48
CA VAL A 47 28.60 -1.70 20.95
C VAL A 47 29.94 -1.26 20.35
N THR A 48 30.07 0.00 19.89
CA THR A 48 31.35 0.50 19.36
C THR A 48 32.43 0.61 20.43
N ILE A 49 32.05 0.66 21.71
CA ILE A 49 32.99 0.66 22.85
C ILE A 49 33.79 -0.66 22.89
N LEU A 50 33.21 -1.76 22.40
CA LEU A 50 33.90 -3.05 22.30
C LEU A 50 35.07 -3.03 21.30
N PHE A 51 35.14 -2.03 20.41
CA PHE A 51 36.27 -1.78 19.51
C PHE A 51 37.32 -0.83 20.09
N ILE A 52 37.14 -0.29 21.29
CA ILE A 52 38.08 0.66 21.89
C ILE A 52 38.60 0.12 23.22
N ALA A 53 37.71 -0.45 24.05
CA ALA A 53 38.06 -0.99 25.36
C ALA A 53 39.21 -2.03 25.34
N PRO A 54 39.31 -2.96 24.37
CA PRO A 54 40.38 -3.96 24.36
C PRO A 54 41.79 -3.34 24.25
N VAL A 55 41.92 -2.20 23.58
CA VAL A 55 43.22 -1.53 23.40
C VAL A 55 43.80 -1.05 24.72
N LEU A 56 42.93 -0.68 25.66
CA LEU A 56 43.32 -0.25 27.00
C LEU A 56 43.93 -1.38 27.85
N PHE A 57 43.76 -2.64 27.43
CA PHE A 57 44.24 -3.82 28.16
C PHE A 57 45.29 -4.63 27.38
N VAL A 58 45.72 -4.18 26.19
CA VAL A 58 46.73 -4.85 25.35
C VAL A 58 48.04 -5.08 26.13
N GLU A 59 48.50 -4.07 26.87
CA GLU A 59 49.75 -4.15 27.65
C GLU A 59 49.74 -5.28 28.69
N TYR A 60 48.55 -5.67 29.18
CA TYR A 60 48.40 -6.65 30.26
C TYR A 60 48.16 -8.07 29.75
N TYR A 61 47.39 -8.24 28.66
CA TYR A 61 46.97 -9.55 28.17
C TYR A 61 47.62 -9.97 26.83
N GLY A 62 48.39 -9.08 26.21
CA GLY A 62 49.01 -9.31 24.90
C GLY A 62 48.03 -9.19 23.71
N GLU A 63 48.54 -9.46 22.51
CA GLU A 63 47.82 -9.22 21.24
C GLU A 63 46.75 -10.28 20.91
N TRP A 64 46.87 -11.50 21.46
CA TRP A 64 45.99 -12.63 21.13
C TRP A 64 44.51 -12.41 21.57
N PRO A 65 44.23 -11.90 22.78
CA PRO A 65 42.86 -11.59 23.19
C PRO A 65 42.21 -10.46 22.38
N VAL A 66 43.02 -9.49 21.92
CA VAL A 66 42.58 -8.35 21.10
C VAL A 66 42.10 -8.84 19.72
N MET A 67 42.84 -9.79 19.13
CA MET A 67 42.43 -10.50 17.92
C MET A 67 41.11 -11.27 18.12
N GLY A 68 40.95 -11.98 19.24
CA GLY A 68 39.69 -12.66 19.56
C GLY A 68 38.49 -11.70 19.64
N MET A 69 38.69 -10.53 20.27
CA MET A 69 37.66 -9.49 20.37
C MET A 69 37.33 -8.82 19.03
N LEU A 70 38.29 -8.71 18.11
CA LEU A 70 38.03 -8.28 16.72
C LEU A 70 37.02 -9.22 16.04
N PHE A 71 37.27 -10.53 16.11
CA PHE A 71 36.39 -11.53 15.48
C PHE A 71 35.00 -11.54 16.11
N ILE A 72 34.90 -11.45 17.44
CA ILE A 72 33.61 -11.38 18.15
C ILE A 72 32.85 -10.11 17.73
N SER A 73 33.52 -8.97 17.67
CA SER A 73 32.89 -7.70 17.32
C SER A 73 32.40 -7.68 15.86
N TRP A 74 33.19 -8.21 14.92
CA TRP A 74 32.76 -8.41 13.53
C TRP A 74 31.59 -9.39 13.42
N PHE A 75 31.61 -10.49 14.18
CA PHE A 75 30.51 -11.46 14.23
C PHE A 75 29.22 -10.82 14.75
N LEU A 76 29.30 -9.99 15.80
CA LEU A 76 28.14 -9.25 16.32
C LEU A 76 27.59 -8.24 15.30
N ILE A 77 28.45 -7.51 14.58
CA ILE A 77 28.03 -6.63 13.49
C ILE A 77 27.31 -7.42 12.40
N ILE A 78 27.87 -8.55 11.97
CA ILE A 78 27.26 -9.40 10.94
C ILE A 78 25.89 -9.89 11.43
N LEU A 79 25.78 -10.35 12.68
CA LEU A 79 24.51 -10.81 13.27
C LEU A 79 23.46 -9.69 13.36
N LEU A 80 23.88 -8.45 13.61
CA LEU A 80 23.00 -7.29 13.71
C LEU A 80 22.57 -6.71 12.37
N ILE A 81 23.47 -6.72 11.37
CA ILE A 81 23.17 -6.34 9.99
C ILE A 81 22.42 -7.46 9.27
N PHE A 82 22.55 -8.71 9.74
CA PHE A 82 21.84 -9.84 9.16
C PHE A 82 20.35 -9.52 9.17
N PRO A 83 19.70 -9.46 7.99
CA PRO A 83 18.31 -9.07 7.89
C PRO A 83 17.48 -10.12 8.63
N THR A 84 17.11 -9.81 9.88
CA THR A 84 16.19 -10.60 10.71
C THR A 84 14.76 -10.45 10.17
N ARG A 85 14.57 -10.81 8.89
CA ARG A 85 13.27 -11.02 8.27
C ARG A 85 12.68 -12.39 8.63
N PHE A 86 13.21 -13.06 9.65
CA PHE A 86 12.71 -14.37 10.11
C PHE A 86 11.27 -14.34 10.62
N PHE A 87 10.79 -13.17 11.08
CA PHE A 87 9.36 -12.97 11.32
C PHE A 87 8.73 -12.43 10.03
N GLU A 88 8.52 -13.33 9.06
CA GLU A 88 7.47 -13.09 8.07
C GLU A 88 6.20 -12.77 8.86
N ARG A 89 5.67 -11.56 8.71
CA ARG A 89 4.30 -11.30 9.14
C ARG A 89 3.46 -12.30 8.38
N LYS A 90 2.92 -13.32 9.07
CA LYS A 90 1.89 -14.18 8.51
C LYS A 90 0.77 -13.23 8.07
N ILE A 91 0.71 -12.97 6.77
CA ILE A 91 -0.44 -12.30 6.18
C ILE A 91 -1.58 -13.27 6.45
N THR A 92 -2.47 -12.93 7.38
CA THR A 92 -3.68 -13.69 7.62
C THR A 92 -4.47 -13.68 6.32
N ARG A 93 -4.41 -14.80 5.61
CA ARG A 93 -5.24 -15.03 4.43
C ARG A 93 -6.63 -15.29 4.97
N TYR A 94 -7.53 -14.34 4.78
CA TYR A 94 -8.92 -14.52 5.15
C TYR A 94 -9.57 -15.36 4.07
N ASP A 95 -10.11 -16.52 4.43
CA ASP A 95 -10.88 -17.32 3.49
C ASP A 95 -12.23 -16.62 3.25
N PRO A 96 -12.60 -16.35 1.99
CA PRO A 96 -13.86 -15.68 1.69
C PRO A 96 -15.04 -16.57 2.12
N VAL A 97 -15.88 -16.04 3.00
CA VAL A 97 -17.00 -16.78 3.64
C VAL A 97 -18.23 -16.87 2.72
N GLY A 98 -18.25 -16.14 1.61
CA GLY A 98 -19.33 -16.15 0.62
C GLY A 98 -19.50 -14.81 -0.09
N GLN A 99 -20.60 -14.67 -0.83
CA GLN A 99 -20.95 -13.43 -1.53
C GLN A 99 -21.51 -12.37 -0.58
N ILE A 100 -21.18 -11.11 -0.85
CA ILE A 100 -21.66 -9.95 -0.09
C ILE A 100 -22.87 -9.34 -0.78
N ASN A 101 -23.90 -8.96 -0.03
CA ASN A 101 -25.02 -8.19 -0.58
C ASN A 101 -24.61 -6.72 -0.75
N GLU A 102 -24.44 -6.25 -1.99
CA GLU A 102 -23.97 -4.89 -2.25
C GLU A 102 -24.95 -3.83 -1.73
N LYS A 103 -26.26 -4.13 -1.67
CA LYS A 103 -27.25 -3.21 -1.06
C LYS A 103 -26.86 -2.80 0.36
N ASN A 104 -26.16 -3.68 1.08
CA ASN A 104 -25.76 -3.46 2.46
C ASN A 104 -24.38 -2.81 2.59
N VAL A 105 -23.65 -2.62 1.48
CA VAL A 105 -22.38 -1.89 1.50
C VAL A 105 -22.66 -0.39 1.67
N MET A 106 -21.90 0.26 2.53
CA MET A 106 -22.05 1.69 2.85
C MET A 106 -22.16 2.60 1.61
N PHE A 107 -21.37 2.35 0.56
CA PHE A 107 -21.43 3.14 -0.68
C PHE A 107 -22.76 3.01 -1.42
N SER A 108 -23.40 1.82 -1.41
CA SER A 108 -24.75 1.63 -1.96
C SER A 108 -25.77 2.40 -1.13
N ARG A 109 -25.69 2.28 0.21
CA ARG A 109 -26.61 2.97 1.13
C ARG A 109 -26.50 4.48 1.04
N ASN A 110 -25.29 5.01 0.78
CA ASN A 110 -25.08 6.44 0.61
C ASN A 110 -25.86 7.03 -0.58
N LEU A 111 -26.17 6.22 -1.60
CA LEU A 111 -26.97 6.63 -2.76
C LEU A 111 -28.49 6.58 -2.51
N LEU A 112 -28.93 6.14 -1.33
CA LEU A 112 -30.36 6.14 -0.99
C LEU A 112 -30.84 7.54 -0.65
N GLU A 113 -31.75 8.06 -1.47
CA GLU A 113 -32.32 9.41 -1.33
C GLU A 113 -33.54 9.42 -0.40
N PRO A 114 -33.54 10.23 0.67
CA PRO A 114 -34.69 10.36 1.57
C PRO A 114 -36.00 10.69 0.83
N GLY A 115 -37.07 9.95 1.15
CA GLY A 115 -38.38 10.17 0.56
C GLY A 115 -38.68 9.34 -0.70
N THR A 116 -37.67 8.69 -1.28
CA THR A 116 -37.88 7.74 -2.39
C THR A 116 -38.43 6.40 -1.90
N GLU A 117 -39.04 5.62 -2.81
CA GLU A 117 -39.53 4.27 -2.49
C GLU A 117 -38.37 3.35 -2.09
N ARG A 118 -37.28 3.38 -2.87
CA ARG A 118 -36.05 2.62 -2.60
C ARG A 118 -35.49 2.85 -1.19
N TYR A 119 -35.54 4.09 -0.72
CA TYR A 119 -35.14 4.43 0.65
C TYR A 119 -36.09 3.80 1.69
N ARG A 120 -37.41 3.90 1.49
CA ARG A 120 -38.40 3.34 2.42
C ARG A 120 -38.30 1.81 2.50
N GLU A 121 -38.22 1.15 1.36
CA GLU A 121 -38.09 -0.30 1.27
C GLU A 121 -36.82 -0.79 1.95
N TYR A 122 -35.68 -0.13 1.70
CA TYR A 122 -34.40 -0.52 2.29
C TYR A 122 -34.41 -0.47 3.82
N TYR A 123 -34.86 0.64 4.42
CA TYR A 123 -34.88 0.76 5.89
C TYR A 123 -36.05 0.04 6.55
N LYS A 124 -37.03 -0.44 5.77
CA LYS A 124 -38.02 -1.41 6.25
C LYS A 124 -37.39 -2.80 6.42
N GLU A 125 -36.50 -3.18 5.50
CA GLU A 125 -35.73 -4.43 5.55
C GLU A 125 -34.59 -4.36 6.59
N PHE A 126 -33.88 -3.22 6.67
CA PHE A 126 -32.71 -3.01 7.53
C PHE A 126 -32.85 -1.76 8.44
N PRO A 127 -33.70 -1.81 9.49
CA PRO A 127 -33.97 -0.66 10.35
C PRO A 127 -32.72 -0.17 11.10
N ASP A 128 -31.83 -1.08 11.49
CA ASP A 128 -30.63 -0.78 12.29
C ASP A 128 -29.61 0.08 11.53
N HIS A 129 -29.65 0.08 10.19
CA HIS A 129 -28.78 0.92 9.37
C HIS A 129 -29.21 2.39 9.33
N LYS A 130 -30.46 2.70 9.70
CA LYS A 130 -31.04 4.04 9.53
C LYS A 130 -30.34 5.09 10.37
N ALA A 131 -30.20 4.85 11.68
CA ALA A 131 -29.56 5.79 12.60
C ALA A 131 -28.09 6.11 12.23
N PRO A 132 -27.20 5.11 12.01
CA PRO A 132 -25.82 5.40 11.64
C PRO A 132 -25.72 6.07 10.26
N ASP A 133 -26.53 5.67 9.28
CA ASP A 133 -26.49 6.29 7.96
C ASP A 133 -27.06 7.73 7.97
N HIS A 134 -28.01 8.06 8.86
CA HIS A 134 -28.47 9.44 9.09
C HIS A 134 -27.38 10.30 9.73
N HIS A 135 -26.68 9.75 10.72
CA HIS A 135 -25.54 10.42 11.32
C HIS A 135 -24.43 10.70 10.30
N PHE A 136 -24.17 9.75 9.40
CA PHE A 136 -23.21 9.93 8.31
C PHE A 136 -23.65 11.02 7.33
N ARG A 137 -24.93 11.01 6.88
CA ARG A 137 -25.49 12.03 5.99
C ARG A 137 -25.57 13.42 6.60
N SER A 138 -25.54 13.54 7.94
CA SER A 138 -25.49 14.84 8.60
C SER A 138 -24.12 15.51 8.53
N LYS A 139 -23.10 14.84 7.99
CA LYS A 139 -21.76 15.39 7.76
C LYS A 139 -21.69 16.04 6.37
N PRO A 140 -20.75 16.98 6.14
CA PRO A 140 -20.59 17.66 4.85
C PRO A 140 -20.49 16.74 3.63
N GLY A 141 -19.92 15.55 3.80
CA GLY A 141 -19.71 14.58 2.72
C GLY A 141 -18.38 14.77 2.00
N LEU A 142 -18.12 13.91 1.03
CA LEU A 142 -16.88 13.91 0.25
C LEU A 142 -16.84 15.12 -0.69
N LEU A 143 -15.69 15.82 -0.72
CA LEU A 143 -15.45 17.00 -1.56
C LEU A 143 -16.38 18.22 -1.28
N ASN A 144 -16.96 18.30 -0.08
CA ASN A 144 -17.80 19.42 0.31
C ASN A 144 -16.98 20.59 0.89
N GLU A 145 -17.38 21.83 0.59
CA GLU A 145 -16.72 23.05 1.06
C GLU A 145 -16.76 23.25 2.59
N HIS A 146 -17.71 22.61 3.28
CA HIS A 146 -17.82 22.62 4.73
C HIS A 146 -17.02 21.49 5.40
N ALA A 147 -16.25 20.69 4.64
CA ALA A 147 -15.40 19.65 5.20
C ALA A 147 -14.22 20.25 6.00
N ALA A 148 -13.76 19.54 7.03
CA ALA A 148 -12.73 20.02 7.96
C ALA A 148 -11.39 20.41 7.30
N PHE A 149 -11.03 19.74 6.20
CA PHE A 149 -9.79 19.97 5.45
C PHE A 149 -10.07 20.45 4.03
N TYR A 150 -11.17 21.20 3.85
CA TYR A 150 -11.50 21.79 2.55
C TYR A 150 -10.35 22.68 2.06
N GLU A 151 -9.85 22.37 0.88
CA GLU A 151 -8.94 23.22 0.13
C GLU A 151 -9.53 23.37 -1.29
N PRO A 152 -9.92 24.59 -1.70
CA PRO A 152 -10.67 24.80 -2.93
C PRO A 152 -10.02 24.20 -4.17
N PHE A 153 -8.72 24.40 -4.36
CA PHE A 153 -8.05 23.96 -5.58
C PHE A 153 -7.99 22.43 -5.66
N ALA A 154 -7.56 21.78 -4.59
CA ALA A 154 -7.45 20.34 -4.47
C ALA A 154 -8.81 19.65 -4.61
N PHE A 155 -9.85 20.17 -3.94
CA PHE A 155 -11.16 19.54 -3.99
C PHE A 155 -11.82 19.69 -5.35
N ASN A 156 -11.69 20.86 -5.98
CA ASN A 156 -12.16 21.07 -7.35
C ASN A 156 -11.38 20.21 -8.36
N THR A 157 -10.06 20.06 -8.17
CA THR A 157 -9.22 19.19 -9.00
C THR A 157 -9.65 17.73 -8.87
N ALA A 158 -9.79 17.21 -7.65
CA ALA A 158 -10.25 15.85 -7.41
C ALA A 158 -11.66 15.62 -7.98
N SER A 159 -12.57 16.59 -7.82
CA SER A 159 -13.92 16.55 -8.40
C SER A 159 -13.89 16.47 -9.93
N ALA A 160 -13.07 17.31 -10.58
CA ALA A 160 -12.92 17.31 -12.04
C ALA A 160 -12.38 15.96 -12.56
N ILE A 161 -11.38 15.40 -11.88
CA ILE A 161 -10.81 14.09 -12.24
C ILE A 161 -11.86 12.99 -12.06
N LEU A 162 -12.53 12.91 -10.91
CA LEU A 162 -13.57 11.89 -10.65
C LEU A 162 -14.75 12.02 -11.60
N ASN A 163 -15.14 13.23 -11.98
CA ASN A 163 -16.17 13.45 -12.99
C ASN A 163 -15.72 12.97 -14.38
N SER A 164 -14.43 13.15 -14.71
CA SER A 164 -13.86 12.64 -15.95
C SER A 164 -13.82 11.11 -15.99
N VAL A 165 -13.59 10.44 -14.84
CA VAL A 165 -13.67 8.96 -14.75
C VAL A 165 -15.03 8.42 -15.18
N LYS A 166 -16.12 9.15 -14.88
CA LYS A 166 -17.48 8.73 -15.25
C LYS A 166 -17.67 8.59 -16.77
N ALA A 167 -16.86 9.28 -17.58
CA ALA A 167 -16.93 9.20 -19.04
C ALA A 167 -16.56 7.80 -19.57
N PHE A 168 -15.84 6.99 -18.80
CA PHE A 168 -15.43 5.63 -19.20
C PHE A 168 -16.51 4.56 -18.93
N HIS A 169 -17.47 4.83 -18.04
CA HIS A 169 -18.55 3.87 -17.69
C HIS A 169 -19.32 3.31 -18.90
N PRO A 170 -19.76 4.11 -19.89
CA PRO A 170 -20.49 3.56 -21.04
C PRO A 170 -19.58 2.86 -22.06
N ILE A 171 -18.25 2.96 -21.94
CA ILE A 171 -17.29 2.46 -22.93
C ILE A 171 -16.68 1.13 -22.46
N VAL A 172 -16.50 0.95 -21.15
CA VAL A 172 -15.82 -0.22 -20.58
C VAL A 172 -16.57 -1.54 -20.81
N ASP A 173 -17.90 -1.50 -20.93
CA ASP A 173 -18.76 -2.67 -21.17
C ASP A 173 -19.42 -2.55 -22.56
N GLY A 174 -18.58 -2.39 -23.58
CA GLY A 174 -19.01 -2.22 -24.97
C GLY A 174 -19.44 -3.53 -25.64
N ASP A 175 -19.95 -3.43 -26.87
CA ASP A 175 -20.39 -4.59 -27.64
C ASP A 175 -19.21 -5.50 -28.01
N PRO A 176 -19.27 -6.81 -27.71
CA PRO A 176 -18.24 -7.75 -28.10
C PRO A 176 -18.02 -7.79 -29.61
N ALA A 177 -16.77 -8.00 -30.03
CA ALA A 177 -16.44 -8.16 -31.45
C ALA A 177 -17.18 -9.37 -32.05
N GLN A 178 -17.75 -9.19 -33.25
CA GLN A 178 -18.46 -10.26 -33.97
C GLN A 178 -17.53 -11.43 -34.36
N ASN A 179 -16.24 -11.16 -34.54
CA ASN A 179 -15.24 -12.13 -34.96
C ASN A 179 -14.24 -12.37 -33.84
N ILE A 180 -14.27 -13.57 -33.27
CA ILE A 180 -13.34 -14.00 -32.23
C ILE A 180 -12.11 -14.61 -32.90
N SER A 181 -10.93 -14.06 -32.60
CA SER A 181 -9.66 -14.61 -33.07
C SER A 181 -9.23 -15.78 -32.18
N ASP A 182 -8.82 -16.90 -32.78
CA ASP A 182 -8.26 -18.03 -32.04
C ASP A 182 -6.81 -17.73 -31.60
N ILE A 183 -6.69 -17.11 -30.43
CA ILE A 183 -5.41 -16.75 -29.82
C ILE A 183 -5.19 -17.64 -28.59
N LYS A 184 -4.02 -18.30 -28.54
CA LYS A 184 -3.64 -19.10 -27.37
C LYS A 184 -3.73 -18.26 -26.07
N PRO A 185 -4.38 -18.76 -25.00
CA PRO A 185 -4.55 -18.02 -23.75
C PRO A 185 -3.25 -17.47 -23.15
N GLY A 186 -2.16 -18.25 -23.19
CA GLY A 186 -0.86 -17.79 -22.71
C GLY A 186 -0.29 -16.60 -23.51
N LYS A 187 -0.58 -16.52 -24.82
CA LYS A 187 -0.14 -15.42 -25.68
C LYS A 187 -0.93 -14.15 -25.40
N ILE A 188 -2.27 -14.23 -25.29
CA ILE A 188 -3.11 -13.05 -24.97
C ILE A 188 -2.77 -12.52 -23.58
N ALA A 189 -2.63 -13.39 -22.58
CA ALA A 189 -2.28 -12.99 -21.22
C ALA A 189 -0.89 -12.31 -21.15
N SER A 190 0.09 -12.83 -21.89
CA SER A 190 1.41 -12.17 -21.98
C SER A 190 1.35 -10.82 -22.69
N SER A 191 0.55 -10.67 -23.74
CA SER A 191 0.41 -9.41 -24.47
C SER A 191 -0.29 -8.34 -23.63
N VAL A 192 -1.43 -8.69 -23.02
CA VAL A 192 -2.19 -7.81 -22.13
C VAL A 192 -1.34 -7.37 -20.94
N ARG A 193 -0.61 -8.30 -20.30
CA ARG A 193 0.32 -7.97 -19.23
C ARG A 193 1.36 -6.93 -19.67
N LYS A 194 2.01 -7.14 -20.83
CA LYS A 194 3.02 -6.21 -21.35
C LYS A 194 2.42 -4.85 -21.66
N TRP A 195 1.20 -4.81 -22.21
CA TRP A 195 0.46 -3.57 -22.45
C TRP A 195 0.19 -2.81 -21.14
N MET A 196 -0.43 -3.46 -20.17
CA MET A 196 -0.76 -2.82 -18.88
C MET A 196 0.48 -2.30 -18.15
N LEU A 197 1.59 -3.04 -18.15
CA LEU A 197 2.85 -2.59 -17.58
C LEU A 197 3.41 -1.37 -18.31
N ARG A 198 3.29 -1.31 -19.64
CA ARG A 198 3.68 -0.14 -20.44
C ARG A 198 2.84 1.09 -20.09
N GLU A 199 1.53 0.92 -19.91
CA GLU A 199 0.61 2.01 -19.55
C GLU A 199 0.71 2.43 -18.06
N GLY A 200 1.64 1.83 -17.31
CA GLY A 200 2.01 2.26 -15.97
C GLY A 200 1.35 1.50 -14.83
N ALA A 201 0.77 0.32 -15.09
CA ALA A 201 0.50 -0.64 -14.02
C ALA A 201 1.82 -1.13 -13.42
N VAL A 202 1.86 -1.28 -12.09
CA VAL A 202 3.05 -1.74 -11.36
C VAL A 202 3.09 -3.26 -11.24
N SER A 203 1.91 -3.88 -11.07
CA SER A 203 1.77 -5.32 -10.99
C SER A 203 0.48 -5.74 -11.68
N VAL A 204 0.50 -6.92 -12.31
CA VAL A 204 -0.63 -7.49 -13.03
C VAL A 204 -0.72 -8.98 -12.67
N GLY A 205 -1.93 -9.46 -12.39
CA GLY A 205 -2.25 -10.84 -12.05
C GLY A 205 -3.45 -11.32 -12.83
N PHE A 206 -3.51 -12.62 -13.05
CA PHE A 206 -4.64 -13.29 -13.69
C PHE A 206 -5.11 -14.38 -12.74
N THR A 207 -6.42 -14.54 -12.62
CA THR A 207 -7.01 -15.57 -11.76
C THR A 207 -8.30 -16.07 -12.40
N GLU A 208 -8.66 -17.32 -12.09
CA GLU A 208 -10.02 -17.79 -12.27
C GLU A 208 -10.96 -17.01 -11.35
N THR A 209 -12.18 -16.81 -11.81
CA THR A 209 -13.23 -16.20 -10.99
C THR A 209 -13.96 -17.26 -10.18
N HIS A 210 -14.36 -16.87 -8.98
CA HIS A 210 -15.21 -17.69 -8.11
C HIS A 210 -16.40 -16.84 -7.69
N ASP A 211 -17.49 -17.49 -7.28
CA ASP A 211 -18.75 -16.82 -6.94
C ASP A 211 -18.55 -15.71 -5.90
N TYR A 212 -17.68 -15.92 -4.92
CA TYR A 212 -17.40 -14.95 -3.84
C TYR A 212 -16.68 -13.66 -4.30
N HIS A 213 -16.14 -13.62 -5.53
CA HIS A 213 -15.60 -12.38 -6.11
C HIS A 213 -16.70 -11.39 -6.51
N TRP A 214 -17.95 -11.84 -6.58
CA TRP A 214 -19.09 -11.03 -6.99
C TRP A 214 -20.03 -10.78 -5.82
N TYR A 215 -20.70 -9.64 -5.89
CA TYR A 215 -21.80 -9.38 -4.98
C TYR A 215 -22.95 -10.35 -5.22
N SER A 216 -23.73 -10.65 -4.18
CA SER A 216 -24.90 -11.51 -4.30
C SER A 216 -26.06 -10.77 -4.98
N VAL A 217 -26.18 -9.46 -4.75
CA VAL A 217 -27.25 -8.58 -5.25
C VAL A 217 -26.61 -7.23 -5.57
N ILE A 218 -26.99 -6.66 -6.71
CA ILE A 218 -26.49 -5.36 -7.18
C ILE A 218 -27.09 -4.25 -6.32
N GLY A 219 -26.24 -3.36 -5.84
CA GLY A 219 -26.56 -2.30 -4.88
C GLY A 219 -26.54 -0.90 -5.49
N ARG A 220 -26.15 -0.74 -6.75
CA ARG A 220 -25.95 0.57 -7.38
C ARG A 220 -26.43 0.56 -8.84
N GLY A 221 -26.66 1.75 -9.40
CA GLY A 221 -27.10 1.92 -10.78
C GLY A 221 -28.52 1.43 -11.07
N ASP A 222 -28.80 1.23 -12.36
CA ASP A 222 -30.13 0.87 -12.89
C ASP A 222 -30.51 -0.57 -12.58
N ASP A 223 -29.53 -1.43 -12.34
CA ASP A 223 -29.72 -2.84 -11.99
C ASP A 223 -29.91 -3.09 -10.49
N PHE A 224 -30.19 -2.05 -9.71
CA PHE A 224 -30.39 -2.17 -8.27
C PHE A 224 -31.39 -3.26 -7.90
N GLY A 225 -30.99 -4.13 -6.96
CA GLY A 225 -31.82 -5.23 -6.46
C GLY A 225 -31.79 -6.50 -7.31
N LYS A 226 -31.22 -6.46 -8.52
CA LYS A 226 -31.04 -7.66 -9.35
C LYS A 226 -29.94 -8.55 -8.79
N ARG A 227 -30.04 -9.86 -9.05
CA ARG A 227 -28.98 -10.84 -8.74
C ARG A 227 -27.75 -10.52 -9.62
N ALA A 228 -26.57 -10.41 -9.01
CA ALA A 228 -25.36 -10.30 -9.82
C ALA A 228 -25.07 -11.64 -10.50
N GLN A 229 -24.71 -11.60 -11.78
CA GLN A 229 -24.36 -12.79 -12.56
C GLN A 229 -22.85 -12.85 -12.71
N LEU A 230 -22.29 -14.06 -12.74
CA LEU A 230 -20.88 -14.30 -13.03
C LEU A 230 -20.72 -14.41 -14.56
N PRO A 231 -20.30 -13.35 -15.29
CA PRO A 231 -20.30 -13.40 -16.75
C PRO A 231 -19.01 -14.01 -17.30
N HIS A 232 -17.93 -14.00 -16.50
CA HIS A 232 -16.57 -14.28 -16.95
C HIS A 232 -15.92 -15.33 -16.06
N SER A 233 -15.16 -16.24 -16.67
CA SER A 233 -14.41 -17.31 -15.99
C SER A 233 -13.06 -16.86 -15.43
N HIS A 234 -12.56 -15.70 -15.87
CA HIS A 234 -11.26 -15.18 -15.49
C HIS A 234 -11.34 -13.69 -15.19
N ALA A 235 -10.44 -13.22 -14.33
CA ALA A 235 -10.28 -11.82 -13.98
C ALA A 235 -8.81 -11.40 -14.09
N ILE A 236 -8.62 -10.12 -14.42
CA ILE A 236 -7.32 -9.46 -14.44
C ILE A 236 -7.30 -8.48 -13.26
N ALA A 237 -6.37 -8.68 -12.33
CA ALA A 237 -6.15 -7.77 -11.20
C ALA A 237 -4.84 -7.01 -11.42
N PHE A 238 -4.82 -5.71 -11.18
CA PHE A 238 -3.61 -4.91 -11.32
C PHE A 238 -3.55 -3.79 -10.30
N THR A 239 -2.35 -3.21 -10.14
CA THR A 239 -2.09 -2.13 -9.20
C THR A 239 -1.47 -0.94 -9.92
N VAL A 240 -1.83 0.27 -9.47
CA VAL A 240 -1.10 1.50 -9.77
C VAL A 240 -0.50 2.02 -8.46
N GLU A 241 0.68 2.60 -8.53
CA GLU A 241 1.34 3.16 -7.36
C GLU A 241 0.85 4.58 -7.08
N MET A 242 0.58 4.84 -5.80
CA MET A 242 0.24 6.18 -5.31
C MET A 242 1.51 6.96 -4.98
N ASP A 243 1.49 8.26 -5.19
CA ASP A 243 2.56 9.15 -4.73
C ASP A 243 2.62 9.20 -3.20
N LYS A 244 3.79 8.85 -2.65
CA LYS A 244 4.01 8.77 -1.21
C LYS A 244 3.83 10.12 -0.51
N GLU A 245 4.34 11.21 -1.08
CA GLU A 245 4.28 12.52 -0.45
C GLU A 245 2.83 12.99 -0.33
N PHE A 246 2.02 12.74 -1.35
CA PHE A 246 0.59 13.05 -1.33
C PHE A 246 -0.16 12.20 -0.30
N VAL A 247 0.12 10.89 -0.25
CA VAL A 247 -0.54 9.96 0.69
C VAL A 247 -0.19 10.27 2.14
N ASP A 248 1.07 10.62 2.42
CA ASP A 248 1.53 10.95 3.78
C ASP A 248 0.84 12.19 4.36
N THR A 249 0.18 13.00 3.52
CA THR A 249 -0.64 14.14 3.99
C THR A 249 -2.01 13.74 4.55
N ALA A 250 -2.41 12.47 4.47
CA ALA A 250 -3.72 12.06 4.97
C ALA A 250 -3.93 12.50 6.44
N PRO A 251 -5.08 13.10 6.79
CA PRO A 251 -6.34 13.18 6.01
C PRO A 251 -6.52 14.48 5.19
N HIS A 252 -5.47 15.24 4.90
CA HIS A 252 -5.55 16.51 4.18
C HIS A 252 -5.81 16.34 2.67
N ALA A 253 -6.15 17.45 2.01
CA ALA A 253 -6.61 17.49 0.64
C ALA A 253 -5.69 16.83 -0.42
N PRO A 254 -4.34 16.85 -0.32
CA PRO A 254 -3.49 16.23 -1.36
C PRO A 254 -3.74 14.73 -1.53
N THR A 255 -3.99 13.98 -0.44
CA THR A 255 -4.30 12.54 -0.54
C THR A 255 -5.55 12.25 -1.39
N VAL A 256 -6.48 13.21 -1.46
CA VAL A 256 -7.73 13.09 -2.23
C VAL A 256 -7.48 13.32 -3.72
N ILE A 257 -6.64 14.30 -4.07
CA ILE A 257 -6.18 14.50 -5.46
C ILE A 257 -5.51 13.23 -5.95
N GLU A 258 -4.58 12.69 -5.15
CA GLU A 258 -3.82 11.51 -5.53
C GLU A 258 -4.72 10.28 -5.72
N SER A 259 -5.67 10.08 -4.80
CA SER A 259 -6.67 9.02 -4.96
C SER A 259 -7.48 9.19 -6.25
N ALA A 260 -7.98 10.39 -6.53
CA ALA A 260 -8.74 10.69 -7.75
C ALA A 260 -7.90 10.44 -9.01
N HIS A 261 -6.64 10.86 -9.01
CA HIS A 261 -5.71 10.65 -10.12
C HIS A 261 -5.47 9.16 -10.39
N GLN A 262 -5.28 8.34 -9.34
CA GLN A 262 -5.13 6.90 -9.53
C GLN A 262 -6.42 6.23 -10.03
N TYR A 263 -7.60 6.68 -9.62
CA TYR A 263 -8.86 6.21 -10.22
C TYR A 263 -8.91 6.47 -11.73
N MET A 264 -8.44 7.64 -12.18
CA MET A 264 -8.33 7.94 -13.61
C MET A 264 -7.37 6.99 -14.33
N ARG A 265 -6.17 6.78 -13.77
CA ARG A 265 -5.19 5.87 -14.37
C ARG A 265 -5.71 4.43 -14.47
N VAL A 266 -6.37 3.95 -13.42
CA VAL A 266 -7.02 2.63 -13.42
C VAL A 266 -8.13 2.57 -14.46
N ALA A 267 -8.98 3.59 -14.55
CA ALA A 267 -10.08 3.63 -15.51
C ALA A 267 -9.58 3.58 -16.96
N VAL A 268 -8.52 4.32 -17.31
CA VAL A 268 -7.90 4.30 -18.64
C VAL A 268 -7.38 2.90 -18.97
N ILE A 269 -6.51 2.35 -18.12
CA ILE A 269 -5.89 1.03 -18.36
C ILE A 269 -6.96 -0.07 -18.46
N ALA A 270 -7.94 -0.06 -17.55
CA ALA A 270 -9.00 -1.08 -17.55
C ALA A 270 -9.89 -0.98 -18.79
N THR A 271 -10.23 0.24 -19.22
CA THR A 271 -11.07 0.45 -20.41
C THR A 271 -10.33 0.02 -21.68
N GLU A 272 -9.06 0.39 -21.83
CA GLU A 272 -8.25 -0.06 -22.97
C GLU A 272 -8.19 -1.58 -23.05
N VAL A 273 -7.90 -2.25 -21.93
CA VAL A 273 -7.83 -3.72 -21.89
C VAL A 273 -9.19 -4.34 -22.19
N ALA A 274 -10.28 -3.78 -21.67
CA ALA A 274 -11.63 -4.25 -21.96
C ALA A 274 -11.97 -4.11 -23.44
N MET A 275 -11.53 -3.04 -24.11
CA MET A 275 -11.75 -2.83 -25.55
C MET A 275 -10.83 -3.67 -26.45
N ILE A 276 -9.68 -4.12 -25.93
CA ILE A 276 -8.73 -4.98 -26.67
C ILE A 276 -9.21 -6.45 -26.68
N LEU A 277 -9.93 -6.88 -25.63
CA LEU A 277 -10.36 -8.26 -25.42
C LEU A 277 -11.76 -8.52 -26.00
#